data_AF-A0A3D3BN59-F1
#
_entry.id   AF-A0A3D3BN59-F1
#
_cell.length_a   1.000
_cell.length_b   1.000
_cell.length_c   1.000
_cell.angle_alpha   90.00
_cell.angle_beta   90.00
_cell.angle_gamma   90.00
#
_symmetry.space_group_name_H-M   'P 1'
#
loop_
_entity.id
_entity.type
_entity.pdbx_description
1 polymer ?
#
loop_
_entity_poly.entity_id
_entity_poly.type
_entity_poly.pdbx_seq_one_letter_code
_entity_poly.pdbx_strand_id
1 'polypeptide(L)'
;VAAGAIAKKVLAHLFSVKVRGCLTQLGPITCAIRDWSIVDSNPFFCPDPDRLEELDAFMTQLRRDEDSIGARLTVVAEGLPPGWGEPVFDRLDADIAHALMSINAVKGVEIGEGMAVVDRRGSEHRDLMTPDGFLSNNAGGVLGGISTGQPLVAHLALKPTSSITTPGKTINKEGELTDVITKGRHDPCVGIRATPIAEAMVALVLIDHALRHRGQNGHVVTQTPVIPGLAST
;
A
#
# COMPACT_ATOMS: atom_id res chain seq x y z
N VAL A 1 10.92 5.54 -7.07
CA VAL A 1 11.05 6.53 -5.97
C VAL A 1 11.25 7.96 -6.48
N ALA A 2 12.31 8.28 -7.23
CA ALA A 2 12.54 9.67 -7.72
C ALA A 2 11.35 10.26 -8.51
N ALA A 3 10.81 9.53 -9.49
CA ALA A 3 9.61 9.95 -10.23
C ALA A 3 8.38 10.11 -9.30
N GLY A 4 8.24 9.21 -8.31
CA GLY A 4 7.18 9.28 -7.31
C GLY A 4 7.26 10.53 -6.42
N ALA A 5 8.46 11.06 -6.16
CA ALA A 5 8.61 12.31 -5.42
C ALA A 5 8.06 13.50 -6.21
N ILE A 6 8.24 13.52 -7.53
CA ILE A 6 7.62 14.51 -8.42
C ILE A 6 6.11 14.36 -8.38
N ALA A 7 5.60 13.14 -8.54
CA ALA A 7 4.17 12.86 -8.48
C ALA A 7 3.54 13.29 -7.14
N LYS A 8 4.15 12.92 -6.00
CA LYS A 8 3.73 13.35 -4.66
C LYS A 8 3.68 14.88 -4.54
N LYS A 9 4.70 15.59 -5.05
CA LYS A 9 4.76 17.05 -4.98
C LYS A 9 3.65 17.70 -5.81
N VAL A 10 3.38 17.19 -7.02
CA VAL A 10 2.30 17.68 -7.88
C VAL A 10 0.94 17.40 -7.25
N LEU A 11 0.72 16.17 -6.75
CA LEU A 11 -0.50 15.77 -6.05
C LEU A 11 -0.80 16.66 -4.85
N ALA A 12 0.19 16.90 -3.99
CA ALA A 12 0.04 17.75 -2.83
C ALA A 12 -0.25 19.20 -3.21
N HIS A 13 0.45 19.75 -4.21
CA HIS A 13 0.33 21.15 -4.56
C HIS A 13 -0.95 21.49 -5.33
N LEU A 14 -1.35 20.65 -6.29
CA LEU A 14 -2.48 20.93 -7.17
C LEU A 14 -3.81 20.36 -6.66
N PHE A 15 -3.76 19.27 -5.90
CA PHE A 15 -4.96 18.53 -5.49
C PHE A 15 -5.08 18.36 -3.98
N SER A 16 -4.13 18.88 -3.19
CA SER A 16 -4.06 18.65 -1.74
C SER A 16 -4.01 17.16 -1.35
N VAL A 17 -3.56 16.30 -2.28
CA VAL A 17 -3.48 14.86 -2.07
C VAL A 17 -2.18 14.49 -1.36
N LYS A 18 -2.28 13.76 -0.25
CA LYS A 18 -1.13 13.28 0.53
C LYS A 18 -1.06 11.75 0.49
N VAL A 19 0.06 11.20 0.02
CA VAL A 19 0.30 9.74 -0.03
C VAL A 19 1.33 9.35 1.02
N ARG A 20 0.97 8.44 1.92
CA ARG A 20 1.82 7.92 3.01
C ARG A 20 1.78 6.40 3.05
N GLY A 21 2.91 5.76 3.34
CA GLY A 21 3.04 4.32 3.51
C GLY A 21 3.62 3.98 4.88
N CYS A 22 3.28 2.81 5.40
CA CYS A 22 3.82 2.32 6.67
C CYS A 22 3.81 0.79 6.73
N LEU A 23 4.62 0.24 7.65
CA LEU A 23 4.61 -1.17 8.00
C LEU A 23 3.43 -1.47 8.94
N THR A 24 2.60 -2.43 8.57
CA THR A 24 1.46 -2.87 9.40
C THR A 24 1.58 -4.30 9.88
N GLN A 25 2.52 -5.08 9.35
CA GLN A 25 2.87 -6.39 9.91
C GLN A 25 4.30 -6.80 9.55
N LEU A 26 5.03 -7.38 10.49
CA LEU A 26 6.32 -8.03 10.28
C LEU A 26 6.26 -9.45 10.85
N GLY A 27 6.17 -10.45 9.97
CA GLY A 27 5.93 -11.84 10.38
C GLY A 27 4.72 -11.96 11.33
N PRO A 28 4.90 -12.42 12.58
CA PRO A 28 3.82 -12.57 13.54
C PRO A 28 3.39 -11.26 14.23
N ILE A 29 4.14 -10.15 14.06
CA ILE A 29 3.91 -8.91 14.79
C ILE A 29 3.04 -7.97 13.94
N THR A 30 1.82 -7.69 14.40
CA THR A 30 0.91 -6.72 13.76
C THR A 30 1.03 -5.35 14.42
N CYS A 31 1.08 -4.29 13.61
CA CYS A 31 1.24 -2.90 14.03
C CYS A 31 0.01 -2.09 13.62
N ALA A 32 -0.63 -1.42 14.59
CA ALA A 32 -1.75 -0.54 14.30
C ALA A 32 -1.26 0.83 13.81
N ILE A 33 -2.00 1.48 12.92
CA ILE A 33 -1.71 2.85 12.50
C ILE A 33 -2.17 3.80 13.60
N ARG A 34 -1.29 4.10 14.55
CA ARG A 34 -1.59 4.97 15.71
C ARG A 34 -1.05 6.38 15.55
N ASP A 35 0.18 6.50 15.05
CA ASP A 35 0.84 7.79 14.90
C ASP A 35 1.63 7.84 13.58
N TRP A 36 1.20 8.70 12.67
CA TRP A 36 1.91 8.94 11.40
C TRP A 36 3.20 9.74 11.57
N SER A 37 3.35 10.49 12.67
CA SER A 37 4.51 11.37 12.88
C SER A 37 5.80 10.61 13.12
N ILE A 38 5.72 9.37 13.62
CA ILE A 38 6.88 8.54 13.92
C ILE A 38 7.33 7.65 12.77
N VAL A 39 6.55 7.54 11.68
CA VAL A 39 6.81 6.59 10.58
C VAL A 39 8.19 6.82 9.98
N ASP A 40 8.56 8.07 9.70
CA ASP A 40 9.87 8.39 9.12
C ASP A 40 11.00 8.49 10.16
N SER A 41 10.69 8.40 11.45
CA SER A 41 11.67 8.53 12.55
C SER A 41 12.20 7.19 13.06
N ASN A 42 11.72 6.07 12.53
CA ASN A 42 12.16 4.73 12.93
C ASN A 42 12.54 3.88 11.71
N PRO A 43 13.42 2.87 11.86
CA PRO A 43 13.95 2.12 10.72
C PRO A 43 12.92 1.20 10.06
N PHE A 44 11.76 0.98 10.68
CA PHE A 44 10.74 0.03 10.23
C PHE A 44 9.63 0.68 9.41
N PHE A 45 9.55 2.01 9.36
CA PHE A 45 8.35 2.73 8.91
C PHE A 45 7.09 2.32 9.70
N CYS A 46 7.26 1.96 10.97
CA CYS A 46 6.16 1.50 11.82
C CYS A 46 5.41 2.71 12.42
N PRO A 47 4.07 2.74 12.37
CA PRO A 47 3.24 3.79 12.97
C PRO A 47 2.75 3.45 14.39
N ASP A 48 3.24 2.34 14.98
CA ASP A 48 2.84 1.87 16.32
C ASP A 48 4.04 1.99 17.29
N PRO A 49 4.07 3.01 18.15
CA PRO A 49 5.20 3.21 19.08
C PRO A 49 5.35 2.04 20.06
N ASP A 50 4.25 1.36 20.42
CA ASP A 50 4.25 0.28 21.40
C ASP A 50 4.89 -1.01 20.86
N ARG A 51 5.11 -1.10 19.54
CA ARG A 51 5.66 -2.29 18.87
C ARG A 51 7.13 -2.16 18.49
N LEU A 52 7.73 -0.98 18.59
CA LEU A 52 9.09 -0.73 18.10
C LEU A 52 10.15 -1.62 18.77
N GLU A 53 10.07 -1.81 20.09
CA GLU A 53 11.02 -2.66 20.82
C GLU A 53 10.86 -4.14 20.45
N GLU A 54 9.61 -4.60 20.31
CA GLU A 54 9.29 -5.97 19.89
C GLU A 54 9.80 -6.26 18.47
N LEU A 55 9.64 -5.30 17.54
CA LEU A 55 10.17 -5.40 16.17
C LEU A 55 11.70 -5.47 16.15
N ASP A 56 12.39 -4.67 16.95
CA ASP A 56 13.85 -4.70 17.00
C ASP A 56 14.39 -6.00 17.59
N ALA A 57 13.78 -6.49 18.67
CA ALA A 57 14.11 -7.77 19.26
C ALA A 57 13.90 -8.93 18.25
N PHE A 58 12.77 -8.92 17.54
CA PHE A 58 12.47 -9.94 16.53
C PHE A 58 13.44 -9.89 15.34
N MET A 59 13.79 -8.70 14.87
CA MET A 59 14.77 -8.53 13.79
C MET A 59 16.19 -8.94 14.20
N THR A 60 16.54 -8.72 15.46
CA THR A 60 17.81 -9.22 16.03
C THR A 60 17.80 -10.74 16.12
N GLN A 61 16.68 -11.34 16.49
CA GLN A 61 16.53 -12.80 16.51
C GLN A 61 16.64 -13.40 15.09
N LEU A 62 15.93 -12.86 14.10
CA LEU A 62 16.03 -13.31 12.70
C LEU A 62 17.45 -13.26 12.15
N ARG A 63 18.22 -12.21 12.49
CA ARG A 63 19.63 -12.11 12.11
C ARG A 63 20.49 -13.21 12.74
N ARG A 64 20.19 -13.64 13.97
CA ARG A 64 20.89 -14.75 14.65
C ARG A 64 20.52 -16.10 14.06
N ASP A 65 19.25 -16.25 13.68
CA ASP A 65 18.73 -17.46 13.04
C ASP A 65 19.15 -17.55 11.56
N GLU A 66 19.79 -16.49 11.04
CA GLU A 66 20.21 -16.32 9.66
C GLU A 66 19.07 -16.55 8.63
N ASP A 67 17.85 -16.19 9.04
CA ASP A 67 16.63 -16.37 8.25
C ASP A 67 16.01 -15.01 7.89
N SER A 68 14.89 -15.06 7.17
CA SER A 68 14.15 -13.89 6.71
C SER A 68 12.66 -14.05 6.93
N ILE A 69 11.94 -12.93 6.89
CA ILE A 69 10.50 -12.90 7.13
C ILE A 69 9.79 -11.99 6.13
N GLY A 70 8.52 -12.26 5.90
CA GLY A 70 7.63 -11.42 5.11
C GLY A 70 7.11 -10.22 5.90
N ALA A 71 6.44 -9.31 5.20
CA ALA A 71 5.82 -8.13 5.79
C ALA A 71 4.53 -7.75 5.07
N ARG A 72 3.64 -7.05 5.79
CA ARG A 72 2.50 -6.33 5.23
C ARG A 72 2.76 -4.83 5.35
N LEU A 73 2.59 -4.12 4.25
CA LEU A 73 2.59 -2.67 4.24
C LEU A 73 1.20 -2.14 3.94
N THR A 74 0.93 -0.92 4.37
CA THR A 74 -0.28 -0.17 4.03
C THR A 74 0.11 1.18 3.45
N VAL A 75 -0.49 1.53 2.31
CA VAL A 75 -0.40 2.86 1.70
C VAL A 75 -1.76 3.53 1.79
N VAL A 76 -1.78 4.75 2.30
CA VAL A 76 -2.97 5.59 2.42
C VAL A 76 -2.75 6.85 1.60
N ALA A 77 -3.73 7.19 0.75
CA ALA A 77 -3.78 8.48 0.08
C ALA A 77 -5.02 9.26 0.54
N GLU A 78 -4.82 10.46 1.07
CA GLU A 78 -5.88 11.33 1.59
C GLU A 78 -6.08 12.55 0.70
N GLY A 79 -7.26 13.16 0.77
CA GLY A 79 -7.59 14.36 0.00
C GLY A 79 -7.89 14.10 -1.48
N LEU A 80 -8.15 12.84 -1.86
CA LEU A 80 -8.52 12.52 -3.24
C LEU A 80 -9.85 13.21 -3.58
N PRO A 81 -9.99 13.82 -4.76
CA PRO A 81 -11.30 14.17 -5.29
C PRO A 81 -12.03 12.89 -5.75
N PRO A 82 -13.37 12.89 -5.78
CA PRO A 82 -14.13 11.79 -6.37
C PRO A 82 -13.96 11.75 -7.90
N GLY A 83 -14.00 10.55 -8.49
CA GLY A 83 -14.10 10.34 -9.93
C GLY A 83 -12.78 10.08 -10.68
N TRP A 84 -11.64 9.93 -10.01
CA TRP A 84 -10.40 9.46 -10.64
C TRP A 84 -10.45 7.95 -10.88
N GLY A 85 -10.16 7.52 -12.10
CA GLY A 85 -10.29 6.13 -12.55
C GLY A 85 -10.86 6.07 -13.97
N GLU A 86 -10.49 5.04 -14.75
CA GLU A 86 -10.96 4.86 -16.12
C GLU A 86 -11.56 3.45 -16.34
N PRO A 87 -12.81 3.21 -15.88
CA PRO A 87 -13.50 1.97 -16.19
C PRO A 87 -13.68 1.76 -17.71
N VAL A 88 -13.71 0.53 -18.21
CA VAL A 88 -13.81 -0.74 -17.46
C VAL A 88 -12.45 -1.40 -17.19
N PHE A 89 -11.44 -1.14 -18.02
CA PHE A 89 -10.16 -1.87 -17.98
C PHE A 89 -9.12 -1.21 -17.08
N ASP A 90 -9.05 0.13 -17.09
CA ASP A 90 -8.07 0.92 -16.33
C ASP A 90 -8.73 1.51 -15.08
N ARG A 91 -9.44 0.66 -14.34
CA ARG A 91 -10.02 1.04 -13.05
C ARG A 91 -8.89 1.43 -12.08
N LEU A 92 -9.15 2.41 -11.21
CA LEU A 92 -8.13 2.94 -10.30
C LEU A 92 -7.53 1.86 -9.39
N ASP A 93 -8.37 1.01 -8.83
CA ASP A 93 -7.96 -0.14 -8.01
C ASP A 93 -7.15 -1.17 -8.80
N ALA A 94 -7.51 -1.42 -10.06
CA ALA A 94 -6.78 -2.32 -10.95
C ALA A 94 -5.36 -1.82 -11.24
N ASP A 95 -5.22 -0.53 -11.58
CA ASP A 95 -3.90 0.06 -11.84
C ASP A 95 -3.04 0.17 -10.59
N ILE A 96 -3.65 0.48 -9.44
CA ILE A 96 -2.94 0.43 -8.15
C ILE A 96 -2.47 -0.99 -7.85
N ALA A 97 -3.33 -2.00 -8.06
CA ALA A 97 -2.96 -3.39 -7.86
C ALA A 97 -1.82 -3.81 -8.79
N HIS A 98 -1.87 -3.46 -10.07
CA HIS A 98 -0.80 -3.69 -11.03
C HIS A 98 0.51 -3.03 -10.58
N ALA A 99 0.46 -1.74 -10.23
CA ALA A 99 1.63 -0.97 -9.84
C ALA A 99 2.27 -1.51 -8.54
N LEU A 100 1.47 -1.87 -7.54
CA LEU A 100 1.96 -2.45 -6.30
C LEU A 100 2.49 -3.87 -6.51
N MET A 101 1.82 -4.69 -7.31
CA MET A 101 2.26 -6.06 -7.64
C MET A 101 3.57 -6.07 -8.47
N SER A 102 3.88 -4.97 -9.17
CA SER A 102 5.16 -4.83 -9.90
C SER A 102 6.39 -4.73 -8.98
N ILE A 103 6.19 -4.45 -7.69
CA ILE A 103 7.27 -4.35 -6.71
C ILE A 103 7.79 -5.76 -6.40
N ASN A 104 9.10 -5.95 -6.52
CA ASN A 104 9.73 -7.22 -6.19
C ASN A 104 9.34 -7.72 -4.79
N ALA A 105 9.14 -9.04 -4.70
CA ALA A 105 8.66 -9.74 -3.51
C ALA A 105 7.19 -9.54 -3.13
N VAL A 106 6.44 -8.62 -3.76
CA VAL A 106 4.98 -8.54 -3.55
C VAL A 106 4.31 -9.79 -4.11
N LYS A 107 3.42 -10.39 -3.30
CA LYS A 107 2.65 -11.61 -3.63
C LYS A 107 1.14 -11.45 -3.46
N GLY A 108 0.69 -10.34 -2.86
CA GLY A 108 -0.72 -10.03 -2.68
C GLY A 108 -0.91 -8.52 -2.56
N VAL A 109 -2.01 -8.02 -3.11
CA VAL A 109 -2.46 -6.63 -2.97
C VAL A 109 -3.94 -6.64 -2.62
N GLU A 110 -4.33 -5.76 -1.70
CA GLU A 110 -5.70 -5.62 -1.22
C GLU A 110 -6.09 -4.14 -1.22
N ILE A 111 -7.37 -3.83 -1.49
CA ILE A 111 -7.93 -2.47 -1.38
C ILE A 111 -9.02 -2.50 -0.31
N GLY A 112 -9.03 -1.51 0.58
CA GLY A 112 -9.99 -1.43 1.69
C GLY A 112 -9.91 -2.63 2.63
N GLU A 113 -11.04 -3.23 2.98
CA GLU A 113 -11.12 -4.47 3.78
C GLU A 113 -10.47 -5.67 3.08
N GLY A 114 -10.21 -5.60 1.77
CA GLY A 114 -9.38 -6.58 1.09
C GLY A 114 -9.99 -7.98 1.08
N MET A 115 -9.20 -8.98 1.47
CA MET A 115 -9.68 -10.37 1.52
C MET A 115 -10.71 -10.61 2.63
N ALA A 116 -10.81 -9.72 3.63
CA ALA A 116 -11.79 -9.84 4.69
C ALA A 116 -13.23 -9.67 4.18
N VAL A 117 -13.44 -9.10 2.99
CA VAL A 117 -14.78 -8.89 2.43
C VAL A 117 -15.57 -10.18 2.16
N VAL A 118 -14.90 -11.34 2.08
CA VAL A 118 -15.52 -12.62 1.71
C VAL A 118 -16.51 -13.14 2.74
N ASP A 119 -16.41 -12.73 4.01
CA ASP A 119 -17.31 -13.15 5.09
C ASP A 119 -18.35 -12.08 5.47
N ARG A 120 -18.34 -10.94 4.78
CA ARG A 120 -19.18 -9.77 5.10
C ARG A 120 -20.53 -9.85 4.39
N ARG A 121 -21.58 -9.38 5.06
CA ARG A 121 -22.88 -9.18 4.40
C ARG A 121 -22.90 -7.83 3.68
N GLY A 122 -23.61 -7.75 2.55
CA GLY A 122 -23.77 -6.47 1.84
C GLY A 122 -24.46 -5.36 2.66
N SER A 123 -25.19 -5.69 3.72
CA SER A 123 -25.73 -4.72 4.69
C SER A 123 -24.70 -4.14 5.64
N GLU A 124 -23.58 -4.84 5.83
CA GLU A 124 -22.50 -4.49 6.76
C GLU A 124 -21.32 -3.84 6.01
N HIS A 125 -21.03 -4.33 4.80
CA HIS A 125 -19.91 -3.84 4.00
C HIS A 125 -20.20 -2.52 3.27
N ARG A 126 -21.47 -2.21 2.96
CA ARG A 126 -21.80 -1.00 2.19
C ARG A 126 -21.37 0.26 2.95
N ASP A 127 -20.63 1.14 2.27
CA ASP A 127 -20.30 2.45 2.83
C ASP A 127 -21.50 3.40 2.64
N LEU A 128 -22.19 3.69 3.74
CA LEU A 128 -23.34 4.59 3.75
C LEU A 128 -22.89 6.05 3.66
N MET A 129 -23.72 6.90 3.03
CA MET A 129 -23.43 8.31 2.80
C MET A 129 -24.43 9.22 3.50
N THR A 130 -23.93 10.37 3.95
CA THR A 130 -24.70 11.52 4.45
C THR A 130 -24.20 12.80 3.74
N PRO A 131 -24.88 13.95 3.86
CA PRO A 131 -24.34 15.22 3.37
C PRO A 131 -22.96 15.58 3.95
N ASP A 132 -22.64 15.07 5.15
CA ASP A 132 -21.38 15.33 5.85
C ASP A 132 -20.27 14.34 5.46
N GLY A 133 -20.58 13.30 4.67
CA GLY A 133 -19.62 12.33 4.14
C GLY A 133 -20.04 10.87 4.32
N PHE A 134 -19.13 9.95 3.99
CA PHE A 134 -19.34 8.52 4.22
C PHE A 134 -19.18 8.15 5.71
N LEU A 135 -19.99 7.20 6.18
CA LEU A 135 -19.99 6.73 7.58
C LEU A 135 -18.93 5.65 7.87
N SER A 136 -18.36 5.05 6.83
CA SER A 136 -17.31 4.02 6.90
C SER A 136 -16.42 4.12 5.66
N ASN A 137 -15.38 3.29 5.55
CA ASN A 137 -14.52 3.18 4.36
C ASN A 137 -14.06 1.75 4.11
N ASN A 138 -15.03 0.83 4.01
CA ASN A 138 -14.77 -0.58 3.77
C ASN A 138 -14.23 -0.80 2.34
N ALA A 139 -14.67 0.03 1.39
CA ALA A 139 -14.21 0.00 0.01
C ALA A 139 -12.79 0.54 -0.20
N GLY A 140 -12.17 1.16 0.81
CA GLY A 140 -10.81 1.69 0.71
C GLY A 140 -10.66 2.82 -0.30
N GLY A 141 -11.68 3.68 -0.43
CA GLY A 141 -11.67 4.88 -1.26
C GLY A 141 -11.92 4.65 -2.75
N VAL A 142 -12.24 3.42 -3.18
CA VAL A 142 -12.56 3.11 -4.59
C VAL A 142 -13.88 2.35 -4.69
N LEU A 143 -14.85 2.88 -5.44
CA LEU A 143 -16.11 2.21 -5.75
C LEU A 143 -16.34 2.23 -7.26
N GLY A 144 -16.70 1.08 -7.84
CA GLY A 144 -16.90 0.97 -9.29
C GLY A 144 -15.64 1.26 -10.12
N GLY A 145 -14.45 1.22 -9.51
CA GLY A 145 -13.19 1.54 -10.16
C GLY A 145 -12.83 3.02 -10.22
N ILE A 146 -13.55 3.89 -9.51
CA ILE A 146 -13.24 5.31 -9.38
C ILE A 146 -13.08 5.73 -7.91
N SER A 147 -12.30 6.79 -7.65
CA SER A 147 -12.15 7.35 -6.31
C SER A 147 -13.48 7.90 -5.78
N THR A 148 -13.73 7.73 -4.49
CA THR A 148 -14.97 8.18 -3.83
C THR A 148 -14.82 9.50 -3.08
N GLY A 149 -13.58 9.94 -2.85
CA GLY A 149 -13.23 11.04 -1.96
C GLY A 149 -12.84 10.60 -0.55
N GLN A 150 -13.20 9.38 -0.13
CA GLN A 150 -12.65 8.75 1.07
C GLN A 150 -11.14 8.50 0.90
N PRO A 151 -10.38 8.33 2.00
CA PRO A 151 -8.99 7.91 1.90
C PRO A 151 -8.86 6.63 1.09
N LEU A 152 -7.96 6.63 0.10
CA LEU A 152 -7.59 5.42 -0.59
C LEU A 152 -6.72 4.57 0.32
N VAL A 153 -7.08 3.31 0.54
CA VAL A 153 -6.33 2.39 1.42
C VAL A 153 -5.96 1.14 0.63
N ALA A 154 -4.65 0.92 0.45
CA ALA A 154 -4.11 -0.25 -0.22
C ALA A 154 -3.14 -0.99 0.70
N HIS A 155 -3.22 -2.31 0.70
CA HIS A 155 -2.32 -3.20 1.42
C HIS A 155 -1.51 -4.04 0.45
N LEU A 156 -0.26 -4.35 0.80
CA LEU A 156 0.58 -5.25 0.02
C LEU A 156 1.33 -6.22 0.93
N ALA A 157 1.37 -7.48 0.52
CA ALA A 157 2.07 -8.55 1.21
C ALA A 157 3.37 -8.89 0.48
N LEU A 158 4.49 -8.79 1.19
CA LEU A 158 5.82 -9.13 0.68
C LEU A 158 6.28 -10.46 1.25
N LYS A 159 6.75 -11.35 0.38
CA LYS A 159 7.32 -12.64 0.79
C LYS A 159 8.68 -12.45 1.48
N PRO A 160 9.15 -13.43 2.27
CA PRO A 160 10.51 -13.46 2.78
C PRO A 160 11.59 -13.38 1.68
N THR A 161 12.75 -12.84 2.05
CA THR A 161 13.93 -12.77 1.19
C THR A 161 14.44 -14.17 0.88
N SER A 162 14.58 -14.54 -0.40
CA SER A 162 15.02 -15.90 -0.76
C SER A 162 16.51 -16.14 -0.57
N SER A 163 17.31 -15.08 -0.49
CA SER A 163 18.75 -15.16 -0.25
C SER A 163 19.01 -15.16 1.26
N ILE A 164 19.21 -16.36 1.80
CA ILE A 164 19.61 -16.60 3.19
C ILE A 164 20.89 -17.47 3.20
N THR A 165 21.55 -17.57 4.35
CA THR A 165 22.80 -18.35 4.47
C THR A 165 22.51 -19.86 4.50
N THR A 166 21.31 -20.25 4.93
CA THR A 166 20.84 -21.64 4.92
C THR A 166 20.88 -22.22 3.51
N PRO A 167 21.62 -23.32 3.27
CA PRO A 167 21.69 -23.95 1.96
C PRO A 167 20.31 -24.43 1.47
N GLY A 168 20.00 -24.12 0.22
CA GLY A 168 18.78 -24.58 -0.45
C GLY A 168 19.11 -25.44 -1.67
N LYS A 169 18.26 -26.43 -1.96
CA LYS A 169 18.35 -27.19 -3.22
C LYS A 169 17.91 -26.33 -4.40
N THR A 170 18.69 -26.36 -5.48
CA THR A 170 18.38 -25.71 -6.75
C THR A 170 18.94 -26.51 -7.92
N ILE A 171 18.88 -25.96 -9.13
CA ILE A 171 19.50 -26.54 -10.33
C ILE A 171 20.48 -25.56 -10.98
N ASN A 172 21.53 -26.07 -11.63
CA ASN A 172 22.41 -25.26 -12.49
C ASN A 172 21.78 -25.07 -13.89
N LYS A 173 22.53 -24.44 -14.81
CA LYS A 173 22.05 -24.16 -16.19
C LYS A 173 21.89 -25.44 -17.01
N GLU A 174 22.57 -26.49 -16.62
CA GLU A 174 22.57 -27.82 -17.21
C GLU A 174 21.43 -28.70 -16.65
N GLY A 175 20.66 -28.20 -15.67
CA GLY A 175 19.53 -28.90 -15.06
C GLY A 175 19.90 -29.86 -13.93
N GLU A 176 21.15 -29.84 -13.48
CA GLU A 176 21.67 -30.75 -12.45
C GLU A 176 21.39 -30.20 -11.04
N LEU A 177 21.04 -31.09 -10.13
CA LEU A 177 20.79 -30.75 -8.73
C LEU A 177 22.07 -30.19 -8.08
N THR A 178 21.96 -29.00 -7.48
CA THR A 178 23.05 -28.35 -6.76
C THR A 178 22.52 -27.62 -5.52
N ASP A 179 23.43 -27.13 -4.69
CA ASP A 179 23.12 -26.32 -3.52
C ASP A 179 23.37 -24.83 -3.81
N VAL A 180 22.40 -23.97 -3.51
CA VAL A 180 22.59 -22.52 -3.49
C VAL A 180 22.85 -22.07 -2.06
N ILE A 181 23.96 -21.36 -1.87
CA ILE A 181 24.37 -20.77 -0.59
C ILE A 181 24.78 -19.34 -0.87
N THR A 182 24.00 -18.38 -0.37
CA THR A 182 24.33 -16.96 -0.52
C THR A 182 25.11 -16.47 0.69
N LYS A 183 26.41 -16.16 0.50
CA LYS A 183 27.28 -15.63 1.55
C LYS A 183 27.17 -14.11 1.64
N GLY A 184 27.14 -13.55 2.85
CA GLY A 184 27.14 -12.10 3.09
C GLY A 184 25.99 -11.63 3.99
N ARG A 185 25.89 -10.31 4.18
CA ARG A 185 24.77 -9.71 4.90
C ARG A 185 23.56 -9.61 3.96
N HIS A 186 22.52 -10.37 4.28
CA HIS A 186 21.22 -10.25 3.61
C HIS A 186 20.27 -9.41 4.43
N ASP A 187 19.27 -8.86 3.76
CA ASP A 187 18.19 -8.17 4.44
C ASP A 187 17.20 -9.21 4.98
N PRO A 188 17.05 -9.34 6.32
CA PRO A 188 16.10 -10.26 6.91
C PRO A 188 14.65 -9.87 6.60
N CYS A 189 14.37 -8.64 6.14
CA CYS A 189 13.06 -8.28 5.63
C CYS A 189 13.13 -7.15 4.58
N VAL A 190 13.17 -7.52 3.30
CA VAL A 190 13.07 -6.56 2.18
C VAL A 190 11.76 -5.76 2.19
N GLY A 191 10.74 -6.26 2.89
CA GLY A 191 9.45 -5.63 3.08
C GLY A 191 9.52 -4.19 3.58
N ILE A 192 10.35 -3.94 4.59
CA ILE A 192 10.44 -2.62 5.25
C ILE A 192 10.83 -1.53 4.25
N ARG A 193 11.80 -1.82 3.37
CA ARG A 193 12.33 -0.85 2.39
C ARG A 193 11.41 -0.63 1.19
N ALA A 194 10.38 -1.47 1.02
CA ALA A 194 9.40 -1.29 -0.03
C ALA A 194 8.38 -0.17 0.28
N THR A 195 8.31 0.33 1.51
CA THR A 195 7.39 1.42 1.91
C THR A 195 7.47 2.64 0.98
N PRO A 196 8.62 3.33 0.83
CA PRO A 196 8.72 4.49 -0.08
C PRO A 196 8.54 4.12 -1.57
N ILE A 197 8.73 2.85 -1.94
CA ILE A 197 8.48 2.36 -3.30
C ILE A 197 6.97 2.26 -3.53
N ALA A 198 6.23 1.65 -2.61
CA ALA A 198 4.78 1.50 -2.66
C ALA A 198 4.08 2.86 -2.70
N GLU A 199 4.52 3.80 -1.86
CA GLU A 199 4.07 5.19 -1.91
C GLU A 199 4.29 5.83 -3.29
N ALA A 200 5.47 5.63 -3.87
CA ALA A 200 5.81 6.18 -5.18
C ALA A 200 4.94 5.57 -6.28
N MET A 201 4.67 4.27 -6.24
CA MET A 201 3.81 3.59 -7.20
C MET A 201 2.38 4.10 -7.13
N VAL A 202 1.81 4.23 -5.92
CA VAL A 202 0.46 4.80 -5.74
C VAL A 202 0.43 6.25 -6.22
N ALA A 203 1.41 7.08 -5.85
CA ALA A 203 1.45 8.47 -6.31
C ALA A 203 1.53 8.59 -7.84
N LEU A 204 2.29 7.71 -8.52
CA LEU A 204 2.40 7.70 -9.98
C LEU A 204 1.07 7.31 -10.64
N VAL A 205 0.37 6.31 -10.10
CA VAL A 205 -0.97 5.95 -10.61
C VAL A 205 -1.98 7.07 -10.38
N LEU A 206 -1.98 7.68 -9.19
CA LEU A 206 -2.89 8.78 -8.89
C LEU A 206 -2.68 10.00 -9.79
N ILE A 207 -1.44 10.39 -10.07
CA ILE A 207 -1.20 11.53 -10.96
C ILE A 207 -1.59 11.20 -12.41
N ASP A 208 -1.39 9.97 -12.87
CA ASP A 208 -1.85 9.53 -14.19
C ASP A 208 -3.37 9.65 -14.29
N HIS A 209 -4.11 9.06 -13.35
CA HIS A 209 -5.57 9.14 -13.30
C HIS A 209 -6.11 10.56 -13.15
N ALA A 210 -5.41 11.42 -12.42
CA ALA A 210 -5.77 12.85 -12.34
C ALA A 210 -5.64 13.55 -13.70
N LEU A 211 -4.58 13.26 -14.44
CA LEU A 211 -4.34 13.83 -15.77
C LEU A 211 -5.32 13.27 -16.81
N ARG A 212 -5.64 11.98 -16.76
CA ARG A 212 -6.69 11.36 -17.58
C ARG A 212 -8.04 11.99 -17.27
N HIS A 213 -8.45 12.06 -16.00
CA HIS A 213 -9.71 12.71 -15.63
C HIS A 213 -9.83 14.13 -16.18
N ARG A 214 -8.74 14.92 -16.11
CA ARG A 214 -8.67 16.25 -16.71
C ARG A 214 -8.79 16.24 -18.23
N GLY A 215 -8.18 15.28 -18.92
CA GLY A 215 -8.32 15.10 -20.37
C GLY A 215 -9.78 14.85 -20.79
N GLN A 216 -10.49 14.06 -20.00
CA GLN A 216 -11.88 13.67 -20.25
C GLN A 216 -12.85 14.83 -19.94
N ASN A 217 -12.53 15.69 -18.95
CA ASN A 217 -13.46 16.66 -18.38
C ASN A 217 -12.96 18.13 -18.42
N GLY A 218 -11.99 18.47 -19.28
CA GLY A 218 -11.18 19.70 -19.15
C GLY A 218 -11.92 21.03 -18.95
N HIS A 219 -13.16 21.18 -19.47
CA HIS A 219 -14.00 22.38 -19.29
C HIS A 219 -15.36 22.08 -18.63
N VAL A 220 -15.54 20.86 -18.13
CA VAL A 220 -16.82 20.43 -17.55
C VAL A 220 -16.92 20.97 -16.13
N VAL A 221 -18.01 21.69 -15.85
CA VAL A 221 -18.37 22.13 -14.51
C VAL A 221 -19.60 21.34 -14.07
N THR A 222 -19.47 20.62 -12.95
CA THR A 222 -20.57 19.83 -12.40
C THR A 222 -21.28 20.64 -11.30
N GLN A 223 -22.61 20.58 -11.26
CA GLN A 223 -23.40 21.11 -10.16
C GLN A 223 -23.63 20.06 -9.05
N THR A 224 -23.15 18.83 -9.26
CA THR A 224 -23.27 17.75 -8.28
C THR A 224 -22.45 18.11 -7.04
N PRO A 225 -23.05 18.12 -5.84
CA PRO A 225 -22.31 18.42 -4.63
C PRO A 225 -21.18 17.43 -4.38
N VAL A 226 -20.01 17.94 -4.00
CA VAL A 226 -18.91 17.13 -3.48
C VAL A 226 -19.04 17.13 -1.97
N ILE A 227 -19.40 15.98 -1.39
CA ILE A 227 -19.41 15.78 0.05
C ILE A 227 -18.00 15.42 0.56
N PRO A 228 -17.69 15.63 1.84
CA PRO A 228 -16.45 15.15 2.43
C PRO A 228 -16.29 13.63 2.27
N GLY A 229 -15.04 13.17 2.19
CA GLY A 229 -14.76 11.74 2.10
C GLY A 229 -15.30 10.95 3.28
N LEU A 230 -15.11 11.43 4.50
CA LEU A 230 -15.62 10.82 5.72
C LEU A 230 -16.42 11.84 6.52
N ALA A 231 -17.53 11.38 7.11
CA ALA A 231 -18.27 12.16 8.08
C ALA A 231 -17.36 12.45 9.28
N SER A 232 -17.36 13.71 9.74
CA SER A 232 -16.65 14.07 10.97
C SER A 232 -17.38 13.44 12.15
N THR A 233 -16.65 12.70 12.98
CA THR A 233 -17.14 12.14 14.26
C THR A 233 -17.30 13.23 15.30
#